data_AF-A0A9W6DGP1-F1
#
_entry.id   AF-A0A9W6DGP1-F1
#
_cell.length_a   1.000
_cell.length_b   1.000
_cell.length_c   1.000
_cell.angle_alpha   90.00
_cell.angle_beta   90.00
_cell.angle_gamma   90.00
#
_symmetry.space_group_name_H-M   'P 1'
#
loop_
_entity.id
_entity.type
_entity.pdbx_description
1 polymer ?
#
loop_
_entity_poly.entity_id
_entity_poly.type
_entity_poly.pdbx_seq_one_letter_code
_entity_poly.pdbx_strand_id
1 'polypeptide(L)' 'MAFQKRKGTRRKKRICIFCADKKATIDYKDVNKLKRYVSERGKILPRRITGNCAKHQRALTIAIKQSRHIALMPYTLD' A
#
# COMPACT_ATOMS: atom_id res chain seq x y z
N MET A 1 -2.07 43.47 3.16
CA MET A 1 -1.82 42.44 2.12
C MET A 1 -2.46 41.14 2.55
N ALA A 2 -3.55 40.72 1.88
CA ALA A 2 -4.34 39.57 2.29
C ALA A 2 -3.63 38.25 1.93
N PHE A 3 -3.32 37.42 2.93
CA PHE A 3 -2.88 36.04 2.73
C PHE A 3 -4.04 35.22 2.15
N GLN A 4 -4.09 35.09 0.83
CA GLN A 4 -5.00 34.16 0.16
C GLN A 4 -4.68 32.72 0.61
N LYS A 5 -5.48 32.20 1.53
CA LYS A 5 -5.50 30.77 1.88
C LYS A 5 -5.84 29.98 0.63
N ARG A 6 -4.85 29.34 0.01
CA ARG A 6 -5.02 28.38 -1.08
C ARG A 6 -6.04 27.34 -0.63
N LYS A 7 -7.24 27.38 -1.20
CA LYS A 7 -8.29 26.37 -0.99
C LYS A 7 -7.72 25.02 -1.39
N GLY A 8 -7.25 24.25 -0.41
CA GLY A 8 -6.76 22.90 -0.62
C GLY A 8 -7.85 22.09 -1.32
N THR A 9 -7.57 21.64 -2.53
CA THR A 9 -8.44 20.73 -3.26
C THR A 9 -8.77 19.54 -2.34
N ARG A 10 -10.06 19.35 -2.04
CA ARG A 10 -10.55 18.23 -1.23
C ARG A 10 -10.14 16.94 -1.94
N ARG A 11 -9.00 16.37 -1.57
CA ARG A 11 -8.57 15.06 -2.05
C ARG A 11 -9.66 14.07 -1.67
N LYS A 12 -10.31 13.46 -2.67
CA LYS A 12 -11.25 12.35 -2.49
C LYS A 12 -10.63 11.38 -1.49
N LYS A 13 -11.31 11.11 -0.38
CA LYS A 13 -10.90 10.08 0.58
C LYS A 13 -10.89 8.75 -0.18
N ARG A 14 -9.69 8.24 -0.51
CA ARG A 14 -9.60 6.88 -1.04
C ARG A 14 -9.98 5.92 0.07
N ILE A 15 -10.98 5.10 -0.21
CA ILE A 15 -11.48 4.08 0.71
C ILE A 15 -10.50 2.91 0.66
N CYS A 16 -10.17 2.36 1.83
CA CYS A 16 -9.30 1.20 1.90
C CYS A 16 -10.03 -0.03 1.37
N ILE A 17 -9.47 -0.66 0.34
CA ILE A 17 -10.03 -1.87 -0.30
C ILE A 17 -10.17 -2.99 0.75
N PHE A 18 -9.17 -3.17 1.61
CA PHE A 18 -9.21 -4.16 2.70
C PHE A 18 -10.24 -3.88 3.80
N CYS A 19 -10.69 -2.63 3.95
CA CYS A 19 -11.79 -2.33 4.89
C CYS A 19 -13.16 -2.56 4.25
N ALA A 20 -13.27 -2.44 2.93
CA ALA A 20 -14.51 -2.70 2.19
C ALA A 20 -14.75 -4.21 2.03
N ASP A 21 -13.70 -4.96 1.69
CA ASP A 21 -13.75 -6.41 1.54
C ASP A 21 -13.27 -7.13 2.80
N LYS A 22 -14.21 -7.56 3.66
CA LYS A 22 -13.91 -8.31 4.90
C LYS A 22 -13.18 -9.64 4.68
N LYS A 23 -13.20 -10.20 3.46
CA LYS A 23 -12.52 -11.46 3.09
C LYS A 23 -11.07 -11.26 2.64
N ALA A 24 -10.61 -10.02 2.48
CA ALA A 24 -9.25 -9.75 2.01
C ALA A 24 -8.26 -9.78 3.18
N THR A 25 -7.95 -10.97 3.69
CA THR A 25 -6.80 -11.15 4.60
C THR A 25 -5.49 -10.91 3.85
N ILE A 26 -4.54 -10.31 4.56
CA ILE A 26 -3.21 -9.95 4.04
C ILE A 26 -2.24 -11.05 4.47
N ASP A 27 -2.04 -12.02 3.59
CA ASP A 27 -1.12 -13.14 3.80
C ASP A 27 0.16 -12.97 2.96
N TYR A 28 1.30 -13.39 3.51
CA TYR A 28 2.60 -13.30 2.84
C TYR A 28 2.76 -14.32 1.70
N LYS A 29 1.93 -15.37 1.67
CA LYS A 29 1.95 -16.40 0.62
C LYS A 29 1.28 -15.92 -0.67
N ASP A 30 0.40 -14.93 -0.58
CA ASP A 30 -0.39 -14.42 -1.71
C ASP A 30 0.38 -13.40 -2.54
N VAL A 31 1.36 -13.88 -3.30
CA VAL A 31 2.24 -13.02 -4.12
C VAL A 31 1.46 -12.17 -5.12
N ASN A 32 0.35 -12.69 -5.67
CA ASN A 32 -0.49 -11.97 -6.63
C ASN A 32 -1.17 -10.73 -6.04
N LYS A 33 -1.57 -10.78 -4.77
CA LYS A 33 -2.15 -9.62 -4.08
C LYS A 33 -1.05 -8.62 -3.74
N LEU A 34 0.09 -9.09 -3.24
CA LEU A 34 1.21 -8.26 -2.80
C LEU A 34 1.91 -7.53 -3.94
N LYS A 35 2.03 -8.16 -5.13
CA LYS A 35 2.60 -7.54 -6.34
C LYS A 35 1.91 -6.23 -6.72
N ARG A 36 0.59 -6.10 -6.52
CA ARG A 36 -0.16 -4.86 -6.80
C ARG A 36 0.25 -3.68 -5.90
N TYR A 37 0.85 -3.95 -4.76
CA TYR A 37 1.28 -2.94 -3.78
C TYR A 37 2.79 -2.68 -3.82
N VAL A 38 3.47 -3.24 -4.81
CA VAL A 38 4.90 -3.07 -5.06
C VAL A 38 5.06 -2.43 -6.43
N SER A 39 6.00 -1.50 -6.56
CA SER A 39 6.37 -0.92 -7.85
C SER A 39 7.10 -1.95 -8.70
N GLU A 40 7.20 -1.73 -10.01
CA GLU A 40 8.03 -2.55 -10.92
C GLU A 40 9.46 -2.76 -10.38
N ARG A 41 10.06 -1.72 -9.77
CA ARG A 41 11.40 -1.78 -9.15
C ARG A 41 11.49 -2.55 -7.82
N GLY A 42 10.45 -3.24 -7.40
CA GLY A 42 10.43 -3.95 -6.11
C GLY A 42 10.28 -3.05 -4.87
N LYS A 43 9.99 -1.75 -4.98
CA LYS A 43 9.74 -0.86 -3.82
C LYS A 43 8.29 -0.89 -3.36
N ILE A 44 8.04 -0.78 -2.05
CA ILE A 44 6.67 -0.76 -1.50
C ILE A 44 5.99 0.58 -1.84
N LEU A 45 4.79 0.52 -2.42
CA LEU A 45 4.04 1.73 -2.75
C LEU A 45 3.55 2.45 -1.49
N PRO A 46 3.68 3.79 -1.42
CA PRO A 46 3.21 4.55 -0.28
C PRO A 46 1.69 4.60 -0.20
N ARG A 47 1.17 4.69 1.03
CA ARG A 47 -0.26 4.78 1.35
C ARG A 47 -1.04 5.83 0.53
N ARG A 48 -0.40 6.95 0.16
CA ARG A 48 -1.02 8.03 -0.63
C ARG A 48 -1.48 7.59 -2.02
N ILE A 49 -0.83 6.56 -2.58
CA ILE A 49 -1.14 5.99 -3.89
C ILE A 49 -2.16 4.86 -3.71
N THR A 50 -1.95 3.97 -2.75
CA THR A 50 -2.76 2.77 -2.54
C THR A 50 -4.09 3.04 -1.84
N GLY A 51 -4.21 4.13 -1.07
CA GLY A 51 -5.43 4.50 -0.36
C GLY A 51 -5.77 3.64 0.86
N ASN A 52 -4.85 2.78 1.32
CA ASN A 52 -5.11 1.87 2.43
C ASN A 52 -5.23 2.57 3.79
N CYS A 53 -5.88 1.94 4.76
CA CYS A 53 -5.89 2.37 6.16
C CYS A 53 -4.50 2.22 6.79
N ALA A 54 -4.19 3.00 7.83
CA ALA A 54 -2.89 2.92 8.50
C ALA A 54 -2.62 1.52 9.09
N LYS A 55 -3.64 0.87 9.67
CA LYS A 55 -3.56 -0.50 10.20
C LYS A 55 -3.19 -1.51 9.10
N HIS A 56 -3.92 -1.48 7.99
CA HIS A 56 -3.67 -2.38 6.86
C HIS A 56 -2.34 -2.10 6.16
N GLN A 57 -1.90 -0.85 6.06
CA GLN A 57 -0.58 -0.56 5.51
C GLN A 57 0.54 -1.17 6.36
N ARG A 58 0.44 -1.15 7.70
CA ARG A 58 1.41 -1.79 8.59
C ARG A 58 1.43 -3.32 8.38
N ALA A 59 0.25 -3.95 8.38
CA ALA A 59 0.13 -5.40 8.12
C ALA A 59 0.72 -5.77 6.74
N LEU A 60 0.42 -4.98 5.71
CA LEU A 60 0.92 -5.16 4.36
C LEU A 60 2.45 -5.02 4.27
N THR A 61 3.03 -4.04 4.96
CA THR A 61 4.49 -3.92 5.00
C THR A 61 5.17 -5.09 5.69
N ILE A 62 4.55 -5.65 6.73
CA ILE A 62 5.07 -6.85 7.42
C ILE A 62 5.00 -8.06 6.50
N ALA A 63 3.84 -8.28 5.86
CA ALA A 63 3.65 -9.38 4.92
C ALA A 63 4.63 -9.31 3.73
N ILE A 64 4.83 -8.13 3.13
CA ILE A 64 5.82 -7.97 2.04
C ILE A 64 7.23 -8.29 2.54
N LYS A 65 7.63 -7.80 3.73
CA LYS A 65 8.96 -8.10 4.28
C LYS A 65 9.17 -9.59 4.53
N GLN A 66 8.17 -10.27 5.09
CA GLN A 66 8.19 -11.72 5.29
C GLN A 66 8.31 -12.47 3.95
N SER A 67 7.53 -12.05 2.95
CA SER A 67 7.59 -12.64 1.60
C SER A 67 8.98 -12.52 0.98
N ARG A 68 9.69 -11.42 1.25
CA ARG A 68 11.06 -11.22 0.79
C ARG A 68 12.09 -12.10 1.52
N HIS A 69 11.91 -12.30 2.83
CA HIS A 69 12.78 -13.22 3.58
C HIS A 69 12.68 -14.67 3.09
N ILE A 70 11.50 -15.08 2.61
CA ILE A 70 11.25 -16.44 2.08
C ILE A 70 11.49 -16.50 0.56
N ALA A 71 12.09 -15.47 -0.04
CA ALA A 71 12.39 -15.38 -1.48
C ALA A 71 11.16 -15.49 -2.42
N LEU A 72 9.93 -15.27 -1.92
CA LEU A 72 8.72 -15.21 -2.76
C LEU A 72 8.63 -13.91 -3.57
N MET A 73 9.31 -12.85 -3.10
CA MET A 73 9.40 -11.57 -3.79
C MET A 73 10.83 -11.04 -3.74
N PRO A 74 11.35 -10.47 -4.86
CA PRO A 74 12.67 -9.87 -4.89
C PRO A 74 12.72 -8.52 -4.17
N TYR A 75 13.91 -8.16 -3.68
CA TYR A 75 14.19 -6.85 -3.06
C TYR A 75 14.36 -5.75 -4.12
N THR A 76 14.99 -6.11 -5.23
CA THR A 76 15.28 -5.26 -6.38
C THR A 76 14.94 -6.06 -7.64
N LEU A 77 14.25 -5.39 -8.55
CA LEU A 77 14.07 -5.83 -9.93
C LEU A 77 14.73 -4.71 -10.73
N ASP A 78 15.84 -5.03 -11.38
CA ASP A 78 16.58 -4.09 -12.23
C ASP A 78 15.84 -3.83 -13.54
#